data_AF-A0AA37PAK4-F1
#
_entry.id   AF-A0AA37PAK4-F1
#
_cell.length_a   1.000
_cell.length_b   1.000
_cell.length_c   1.000
_cell.angle_alpha   90.00
_cell.angle_beta   90.00
_cell.angle_gamma   90.00
#
_symmetry.space_group_name_H-M   'P 1'
#
loop_
_entity.id
_entity.type
_entity.pdbx_description
1 polymer ?
#
loop_
_entity_poly.entity_id
_entity_poly.type
_entity_poly.pdbx_seq_one_letter_code
_entity_poly.pdbx_strand_id
1 'polypeptide(L)'
;MANEHTHSEAYSACPKVIYIFARASTEPGNMGISAGPTVADALESRYGAAQVWVQGVGGPYSADLASNFLPEGTSRAAINEAKRLLTLANTKCPNSAVVAGGYR
;
A
#
# COMPACT_ATOMS: atom_id res chain seq x y z
N MET A 1 29.16 -8.03 -33.50
CA MET A 1 29.12 -7.80 -32.05
C MET A 1 28.30 -6.55 -31.81
N ALA A 2 26.98 -6.70 -31.68
CA ALA A 2 26.09 -5.58 -31.36
C ALA A 2 26.04 -5.47 -29.83
N ASN A 3 26.53 -4.36 -29.29
CA ASN A 3 26.42 -4.05 -27.87
C ASN A 3 25.25 -3.06 -27.74
N GLU A 4 24.03 -3.60 -27.73
CA GLU A 4 22.86 -2.84 -27.36
C GLU A 4 22.86 -2.75 -25.84
N HIS A 5 23.33 -1.63 -25.32
CA HIS A 5 23.00 -1.20 -23.97
C HIS A 5 21.50 -0.95 -23.94
N THR A 6 20.73 -2.01 -23.67
CA THR A 6 19.35 -1.88 -23.23
C THR A 6 19.40 -1.13 -21.92
N HIS A 7 19.02 0.14 -21.99
CA HIS A 7 18.56 0.88 -20.82
C HIS A 7 17.35 0.08 -20.34
N SER A 8 17.55 -0.84 -19.40
CA SER A 8 16.45 -1.52 -18.75
C SER A 8 15.69 -0.43 -18.03
N GLU A 9 14.60 0.03 -18.62
CA GLU A 9 13.66 0.88 -17.93
C GLU A 9 13.29 0.15 -16.65
N ALA A 10 13.74 0.68 -15.52
CA ALA A 10 13.44 0.18 -14.20
C ALA A 10 11.98 0.48 -13.84
N TYR A 11 11.04 0.06 -14.68
CA TYR A 11 9.84 -0.58 -14.15
C TYR A 11 10.34 -1.87 -13.50
N SER A 12 10.85 -1.76 -12.27
CA SER A 12 11.17 -2.93 -11.45
C SER A 12 10.05 -3.94 -11.63
N ALA A 13 10.37 -5.16 -12.06
CA ALA A 13 9.39 -6.21 -12.34
C ALA A 13 8.29 -6.19 -11.27
N CYS A 14 7.02 -6.15 -11.70
CA CYS A 14 5.89 -6.12 -10.78
C CYS A 14 6.06 -7.20 -9.69
N PRO A 15 5.77 -6.86 -8.43
CA PRO A 15 5.99 -7.76 -7.31
C PRO A 15 4.98 -8.91 -7.40
N LYS A 16 5.21 -9.99 -6.65
CA LYS A 16 4.17 -11.02 -6.49
C LYS A 16 2.98 -10.48 -5.71
N VAL A 17 3.24 -9.65 -4.71
CA VAL A 17 2.23 -9.10 -3.80
C VAL A 17 2.34 -7.58 -3.73
N ILE A 18 1.20 -6.89 -3.79
CA ILE A 18 1.09 -5.49 -3.43
C ILE A 18 0.21 -5.41 -2.20
N TYR A 19 0.77 -4.96 -1.08
CA TYR A 19 0.09 -4.81 0.19
C TYR A 19 -0.27 -3.34 0.43
N ILE A 20 -1.57 -3.04 0.49
CA ILE A 20 -2.08 -1.70 0.79
C ILE A 20 -2.70 -1.70 2.20
N PHE A 21 -2.28 -0.79 3.07
CA PHE A 21 -2.74 -0.77 4.47
C PHE A 21 -3.27 0.58 4.94
N ALA A 22 -4.40 0.58 5.64
CA ALA A 22 -4.90 1.74 6.38
C ALA A 22 -4.60 1.59 7.89
N ARG A 23 -3.72 2.46 8.41
CA ARG A 23 -3.30 2.48 9.83
C ARG A 23 -4.40 2.91 10.79
N ALA A 24 -4.18 2.71 12.09
CA ALA A 24 -5.12 3.16 13.10
C ALA A 24 -5.07 4.67 13.36
N SER A 25 -6.18 5.17 13.90
CA SER A 25 -6.26 6.54 14.41
C SER A 25 -5.06 6.87 15.30
N THR A 26 -4.47 8.04 15.11
CA THR A 26 -3.29 8.57 15.82
C THR A 26 -1.96 7.87 15.56
N GLU A 27 -1.94 6.75 14.81
CA GLU A 27 -0.66 6.13 14.46
C GLU A 27 0.16 7.02 13.51
N PRO A 28 1.50 7.02 13.61
CA PRO A 28 2.35 7.86 12.77
C PRO A 28 2.54 7.27 11.37
N GLY A 29 3.05 8.10 10.45
CA GLY A 29 3.30 7.70 9.07
C GLY A 29 2.02 7.28 8.34
N ASN A 30 2.14 6.42 7.33
CA ASN A 30 1.00 5.87 6.59
C ASN A 30 0.76 4.37 6.87
N MET A 31 1.71 3.69 7.53
CA MET A 31 1.60 2.28 7.92
C MET A 31 1.26 2.08 9.40
N GLY A 32 1.46 3.10 10.23
CA GLY A 32 1.43 2.95 11.68
C GLY A 32 2.63 2.18 12.22
N ILE A 33 2.54 1.72 13.47
CA ILE A 33 3.62 1.04 14.19
C ILE A 33 3.23 -0.34 14.71
N SER A 34 1.98 -0.75 14.46
CA SER A 34 1.40 -1.98 15.00
C SER A 34 1.10 -3.01 13.89
N ALA A 35 -0.17 -3.17 13.52
CA ALA A 35 -0.63 -4.17 12.58
C ALA A 35 -0.01 -4.03 11.18
N GLY A 36 0.16 -2.79 10.70
CA GLY A 36 0.70 -2.51 9.37
C GLY A 36 2.10 -3.09 9.14
N PRO A 37 3.11 -2.66 9.92
CA PRO A 37 4.46 -3.22 9.82
C PRO A 37 4.51 -4.72 10.11
N THR A 38 3.74 -5.20 11.10
CA THR A 38 3.72 -6.63 11.45
C THR A 38 3.29 -7.51 10.28
N VAL A 39 2.25 -7.10 9.54
CA VAL A 39 1.79 -7.84 8.36
C VAL A 39 2.73 -7.66 7.16
N ALA A 40 3.29 -6.46 6.98
CA ALA A 40 4.31 -6.21 5.96
C ALA A 40 5.50 -7.15 6.13
N ASP A 41 6.10 -7.20 7.32
CA ASP A 41 7.24 -8.05 7.63
C ASP A 41 6.93 -9.54 7.40
N ALA A 42 5.72 -9.99 7.75
CA ALA A 42 5.30 -11.36 7.52
C ALA A 42 5.15 -11.70 6.02
N LEU A 43 4.64 -10.77 5.21
CA LEU A 43 4.54 -10.94 3.76
C LEU A 43 5.94 -10.94 3.12
N GLU A 44 6.80 -10.01 3.50
CA GLU A 44 8.17 -9.93 3.01
C GLU A 44 8.98 -11.18 3.40
N SER A 45 8.83 -11.68 4.63
CA SER A 45 9.45 -12.93 5.06
C SER A 45 8.97 -14.14 4.26
N ARG A 46 7.71 -14.15 3.79
CA ARG A 46 7.13 -15.28 3.06
C ARG A 46 7.47 -15.26 1.57
N TYR A 47 7.45 -14.08 0.95
CA TYR A 47 7.55 -13.94 -0.50
C TYR A 47 8.89 -13.35 -0.97
N GLY A 48 9.69 -12.83 -0.04
CA GLY A 48 10.90 -12.05 -0.29
C GLY A 48 10.58 -10.56 -0.42
N ALA A 49 11.32 -9.70 0.29
CA ALA A 49 11.10 -8.25 0.31
C ALA A 49 11.10 -7.63 -1.11
N ALA A 50 11.96 -8.11 -2.02
CA ALA A 50 11.98 -7.66 -3.41
C ALA A 50 10.73 -8.06 -4.24
N GLN A 51 9.84 -8.88 -3.69
CA GLN A 51 8.62 -9.38 -4.33
C GLN A 51 7.34 -8.94 -3.62
N VAL A 52 7.46 -7.99 -2.68
CA VAL A 52 6.35 -7.37 -1.98
C VAL A 52 6.50 -5.85 -2.10
N TRP A 53 5.48 -5.17 -2.59
CA TRP A 53 5.39 -3.71 -2.44
C TRP A 53 4.46 -3.39 -1.28
N VAL A 54 4.96 -2.61 -0.32
CA VAL A 54 4.23 -2.18 0.86
C VAL A 54 3.83 -0.72 0.70
N GLN A 55 2.54 -0.42 0.82
CA GLN A 55 2.00 0.92 0.61
C GLN A 55 0.95 1.29 1.65
N GLY A 56 1.23 2.27 2.49
CA GLY A 56 0.23 2.81 3.41
C GLY A 56 -0.72 3.80 2.72
N VAL A 57 -1.99 3.83 3.14
CA VAL A 57 -2.94 4.88 2.79
C VAL A 57 -2.52 6.14 3.56
N GLY A 58 -1.99 7.13 2.83
CA GLY A 58 -1.50 8.39 3.39
C GLY A 58 -2.25 9.58 2.82
N GLY A 59 -1.50 10.65 2.49
CA GLY A 59 -2.06 11.83 1.82
C GLY A 59 -3.23 12.43 2.61
N PRO A 60 -4.45 12.43 2.04
CA PRO A 60 -5.64 12.96 2.73
C PRO A 60 -6.15 12.08 3.89
N TYR A 61 -5.58 10.89 4.12
CA TYR A 61 -5.91 10.08 5.29
C TYR A 61 -5.05 10.47 6.51
N SER A 62 -5.55 11.45 7.25
CA SER A 62 -4.97 11.96 8.51
C SER A 62 -5.01 10.96 9.67
N ALA A 63 -5.89 9.96 9.63
CA ALA A 63 -6.19 9.05 10.75
C ALA A 63 -6.46 9.82 12.07
N ASP A 64 -7.22 10.92 12.00
CA ASP A 64 -7.64 11.66 13.17
C ASP A 64 -8.82 10.98 13.88
N LEU A 65 -8.95 11.23 15.18
CA LEU A 65 -10.01 10.64 15.99
C LEU A 65 -11.41 11.15 15.59
N ALA A 66 -11.54 12.39 15.14
CA ALA A 66 -12.82 13.01 14.84
C ALA A 66 -13.50 12.35 13.63
N SER A 67 -12.72 11.95 12.63
CA SER A 67 -13.21 11.27 11.42
C SER A 67 -13.91 9.94 11.72
N ASN A 68 -13.64 9.29 12.86
CA ASN A 68 -14.37 8.08 13.27
C ASN A 68 -15.86 8.30 13.53
N PHE A 69 -16.27 9.55 13.80
CA PHE A 69 -17.68 9.90 14.04
C PHE A 69 -18.43 10.24 12.75
N LEU A 70 -17.77 10.22 11.60
CA LEU A 70 -18.43 10.41 10.30
C LEU A 70 -19.27 9.17 9.94
N PRO A 71 -20.31 9.31 9.10
CA PRO A 71 -21.22 8.20 8.79
C PRO A 71 -20.57 6.93 8.24
N GLU A 72 -19.42 7.06 7.58
CA GLU A 72 -18.66 5.93 7.02
C GLU A 72 -17.49 5.49 7.90
N GLY A 73 -17.39 6.00 9.13
CA GLY A 73 -16.31 5.70 10.07
C GLY A 73 -14.96 6.31 9.72
N THR A 74 -14.88 7.11 8.65
CA THR A 74 -13.70 7.87 8.23
C THR A 74 -14.08 8.99 7.27
N SER A 75 -13.12 9.81 6.84
CA SER A 75 -13.35 10.88 5.86
C SER A 75 -13.52 10.32 4.44
N ARG A 76 -14.36 10.97 3.62
CA ARG A 76 -14.50 10.63 2.20
C ARG A 76 -13.17 10.70 1.45
N ALA A 77 -12.29 11.61 1.85
CA ALA A 77 -10.99 11.80 1.22
C ALA A 77 -10.06 10.61 1.48
N ALA A 78 -10.09 10.03 2.69
CA ALA A 78 -9.35 8.80 3.01
C ALA A 78 -9.83 7.61 2.16
N ILE A 79 -11.15 7.47 2.00
CA ILE A 79 -11.75 6.42 1.16
C ILE A 79 -11.35 6.57 -0.30
N ASN A 80 -11.36 7.80 -0.82
CA ASN A 80 -10.97 8.07 -2.20
C ASN A 80 -9.47 7.80 -2.42
N GLU A 81 -8.61 8.07 -1.44
CA GLU A 81 -7.20 7.74 -1.54
C GLU A 81 -6.95 6.23 -1.54
N ALA A 82 -7.62 5.47 -0.69
CA ALA A 82 -7.54 4.01 -0.73
C ALA A 82 -8.01 3.45 -2.08
N LYS A 83 -9.12 3.97 -2.64
CA LYS A 83 -9.59 3.62 -3.99
C LYS A 83 -8.54 3.94 -5.05
N ARG A 84 -7.95 5.14 -5.01
CA ARG A 84 -6.90 5.56 -5.94
C ARG A 84 -5.71 4.61 -5.91
N LEU A 85 -5.25 4.20 -4.73
CA LEU A 85 -4.12 3.29 -4.56
C LEU A 85 -4.43 1.88 -5.07
N LEU A 86 -5.62 1.34 -4.77
CA LEU A 86 -6.05 0.05 -5.28
C LEU A 86 -6.15 0.05 -6.81
N THR A 87 -6.74 1.10 -7.40
CA THR A 87 -6.80 1.26 -8.85
C THR A 87 -5.39 1.39 -9.44
N LEU A 88 -4.51 2.18 -8.83
CA LEU A 88 -3.13 2.33 -9.29
C LEU A 88 -2.37 1.00 -9.27
N ALA A 89 -2.53 0.19 -8.23
CA ALA A 89 -1.91 -1.13 -8.14
C ALA A 89 -2.37 -2.04 -9.31
N ASN A 90 -3.67 -2.08 -9.57
CA ASN A 90 -4.23 -2.87 -10.66
C ASN A 90 -3.79 -2.35 -12.05
N THR A 91 -3.73 -1.03 -12.25
CA THR A 91 -3.29 -0.44 -13.52
C THR A 91 -1.79 -0.66 -13.76
N LYS A 92 -0.96 -0.51 -12.72
CA LYS A 92 0.49 -0.63 -12.85
C LYS A 92 0.96 -2.08 -12.93
N CYS A 93 0.31 -2.98 -12.19
CA CYS A 93 0.69 -4.38 -12.06
C CYS A 93 -0.54 -5.30 -12.02
N PRO A 94 -1.24 -5.49 -13.16
CA PRO A 94 -2.50 -6.23 -13.22
C PRO A 94 -2.38 -7.72 -12.84
N ASN A 95 -1.17 -8.28 -12.85
CA ASN A 95 -0.91 -9.68 -12.52
C ASN A 95 -0.44 -9.87 -11.06
N SER A 96 -0.18 -8.80 -10.31
CA SER A 96 0.20 -8.90 -8.90
C SER A 96 -1.01 -9.22 -8.03
N ALA A 97 -0.83 -10.04 -6.99
CA ALA A 97 -1.86 -10.22 -5.98
C ALA A 97 -1.95 -8.95 -5.13
N VAL A 98 -3.07 -8.22 -5.24
CA VAL A 98 -3.34 -7.06 -4.38
C VAL A 98 -4.03 -7.54 -3.11
N VAL A 99 -3.39 -7.33 -1.97
CA VAL A 99 -3.94 -7.62 -0.64
C VAL A 99 -4.08 -6.32 0.13
N ALA A 100 -5.20 -6.15 0.83
CA ALA A 100 -5.47 -4.96 1.61
C ALA A 100 -5.70 -5.32 3.08
N GLY A 101 -5.28 -4.44 3.98
CA GLY A 101 -5.58 -4.54 5.41
C GLY A 101 -5.94 -3.20 6.00
N GLY A 102 -6.54 -3.23 7.18
CA GLY A 102 -6.80 -2.04 7.96
C GLY A 102 -6.84 -2.38 9.45
N TYR A 103 -6.45 -1.41 10.28
CA TYR A 103 -6.60 -1.49 11.72
C TYR A 103 -7.19 -0.18 12.21
N ARG A 104 -8.41 -0.23 12.75
CA ARG A 104 -9.13 0.87 13.43
C ARG A 104 -9.08 2.26 12.78
#